data_AF-X1J9A1-F1
#
_entry.id   AF-X1J9A1-F1
#
_cell.length_a   1.000
_cell.length_b   1.000
_cell.length_c   1.000
_cell.angle_alpha   90.00
_cell.angle_beta   90.00
_cell.angle_gamma   90.00
#
_symmetry.space_group_name_H-M   'P 1'
#
loop_
_entity.id
_entity.type
_entity.pdbx_description
1 polymer ?
#
loop_
_entity_poly.entity_id
_entity_poly.type
_entity_poly.pdbx_seq_one_letter_code
_entity_poly.pdbx_strand_id
1 'polypeptide(L)' 'NGETLKDMGYQPSEKFRDVLGKLFEMKLDGKISSREDEIYNLKKLMKVLS' A
#
# COMPACT_ATOMS: atom_id res chain seq x y z
N ASN A 1 -4.81 0.52 -4.84
CA ASN A 1 -5.41 -0.68 -5.50
C ASN A 1 -4.30 -1.59 -6.04
N GLY A 2 -4.57 -2.89 -6.28
CA GLY A 2 -3.54 -3.85 -6.71
C GLY A 2 -2.88 -3.53 -8.05
N GLU A 3 -3.58 -2.80 -8.93
CA GLU A 3 -3.04 -2.23 -10.17
C GLU A 3 -1.93 -1.22 -9.91
N THR A 4 -2.11 -0.32 -8.93
CA THR A 4 -1.09 0.68 -8.55
C THR A 4 0.23 0.04 -8.16
N LEU A 5 0.19 -1.13 -7.51
CA LEU A 5 1.40 -1.87 -7.15
C LEU A 5 2.13 -2.40 -8.38
N LYS A 6 1.38 -2.91 -9.37
CA LYS A 6 1.93 -3.38 -10.65
C LYS A 6 2.54 -2.22 -11.44
N ASP A 7 1.85 -1.09 -11.51
CA ASP A 7 2.34 0.14 -12.18
C ASP A 7 3.62 0.67 -11.55
N MET A 8 3.82 0.45 -10.25
CA MET A 8 5.03 0.82 -9.52
C MET A 8 6.19 -0.18 -9.70
N GLY A 9 6.02 -1.23 -10.51
CA GLY A 9 7.03 -2.24 -10.79
C GLY A 9 7.16 -3.30 -9.70
N TYR A 10 6.23 -3.36 -8.74
CA TYR A 10 6.23 -4.43 -7.76
C TYR A 10 5.61 -5.70 -8.34
N GLN A 11 6.25 -6.84 -8.07
CA GLN A 11 5.72 -8.13 -8.49
C GLN A 11 4.63 -8.62 -7.53
N PRO A 12 3.52 -9.18 -8.06
CA PRO A 12 2.48 -9.78 -7.23
C PRO A 12 3.10 -10.83 -6.31
N SER A 13 2.87 -10.67 -5.01
CA SER A 13 3.34 -11.60 -3.97
C SER A 13 2.32 -11.64 -2.84
N GLU A 14 2.41 -12.63 -1.94
CA GLU A 14 1.55 -12.68 -0.75
C GLU A 14 1.61 -11.39 0.07
N LYS A 15 2.77 -10.72 0.07
CA LYS A 15 2.98 -9.41 0.71
C LYS A 15 2.02 -8.32 0.22
N PHE A 16 1.48 -8.43 -0.99
CA PHE A 16 0.52 -7.45 -1.51
C PHE A 16 -0.77 -7.47 -0.72
N ARG A 17 -1.22 -8.65 -0.29
CA ARG A 17 -2.43 -8.77 0.53
C ARG A 17 -2.25 -8.04 1.85
N ASP A 18 -1.08 -8.22 2.48
CA ASP A 18 -0.78 -7.61 3.78
C ASP A 18 -0.60 -6.10 3.67
N VAL A 19 0.07 -5.62 2.62
CA VAL A 19 0.26 -4.18 2.36
C VAL A 19 -1.06 -3.50 2.01
N LEU A 20 -1.87 -4.10 1.13
CA LEU A 20 -3.19 -3.57 0.79
C LEU A 20 -4.14 -3.60 1.99
N GLY A 21 -4.07 -4.65 2.83
CA GLY A 21 -4.83 -4.73 4.08
C GLY A 21 -4.48 -3.59 5.03
N LYS A 22 -3.19 -3.36 5.29
CA LYS A 22 -2.71 -2.26 6.13
C LYS A 22 -3.08 -0.87 5.58
N LEU A 23 -2.97 -0.67 4.27
CA LEU A 23 -3.42 0.57 3.62
C LEU A 23 -4.93 0.79 3.80
N PHE A 24 -5.71 -0.28 3.68
CA PHE A 24 -7.16 -0.22 3.86
C PHE A 24 -7.52 0.13 5.32
N GLU A 25 -6.88 -0.49 6.31
CA GLU A 25 -7.03 -0.15 7.73
C GLU A 25 -6.67 1.32 7.99
N MET A 26 -5.54 1.81 7.48
CA MET A 26 -5.14 3.21 7.63
C MET A 26 -6.12 4.20 6.99
N LYS A 27 -6.78 3.79 5.89
CA LYS A 27 -7.82 4.59 5.24
C LYS A 27 -9.11 4.64 6.08
N LEU A 28 -9.50 3.51 6.68
CA LEU A 28 -10.63 3.46 7.61
C LEU A 28 -10.38 4.27 8.88
N ASP A 29 -9.13 4.29 9.36
CA ASP A 29 -8.67 5.06 10.52
C ASP A 29 -8.52 6.57 10.22
N GLY A 30 -8.79 7.00 8.98
CA GLY A 30 -8.69 8.40 8.55
C GLY A 30 -7.26 8.92 8.39
N LYS A 31 -6.25 8.05 8.51
CA LYS A 31 -4.82 8.41 8.35
C LYS A 31 -4.42 8.62 6.89
N ILE A 32 -5.20 8.08 5.95
CA ILE A 32 -5.03 8.30 4.51
C ILE A 32 -6.25 9.07 4.02
N SER A 33 -6.05 10.36 3.76
CA SER A 33 -7.07 11.26 3.22
C SER A 33 -6.84 11.60 1.76
N SER A 34 -5.62 11.37 1.24
CA SER A 34 -5.23 11.67 -0.13
C SER A 34 -4.59 10.49 -0.86
N ARG A 35 -4.57 10.57 -2.19
CA ARG A 35 -3.88 9.58 -3.04
C ARG A 35 -2.36 9.60 -2.80
N GLU A 36 -1.79 10.76 -2.49
CA GLU A 36 -0.36 10.89 -2.19
C GLU A 36 0.01 10.18 -0.89
N ASP A 37 -0.82 10.29 0.15
CA ASP A 37 -0.65 9.54 1.40
C ASP A 37 -0.73 8.03 1.17
N GLU A 38 -1.65 7.60 0.30
CA GLU A 38 -1.79 6.18 -0.06
C GLU A 38 -0.49 5.66 -0.69
N ILE A 39 0.10 6.40 -1.64
CA ILE A 39 1.37 6.03 -2.30
C ILE A 39 2.55 6.10 -1.33
N TYR A 40 2.63 7.13 -0.47
CA TYR A 40 3.69 7.26 0.52
C TYR A 40 3.70 6.10 1.51
N ASN A 41 2.54 5.77 2.09
CA ASN A 41 2.41 4.66 3.02
C ASN A 41 2.65 3.31 2.34
N LEU A 42 2.22 3.15 1.09
CA LEU A 42 2.48 1.95 0.30
C LEU A 42 3.99 1.71 0.13
N LYS A 43 4.76 2.72 -0.29
CA LYS A 43 6.22 2.60 -0.41
C LYS A 43 6.87 2.28 0.93
N LYS A 44 6.41 2.91 2.01
CA LYS A 44 6.90 2.69 3.37
C LYS A 44 6.64 1.25 3.83
N LEU A 45 5.43 0.74 3.64
CA LEU A 45 5.03 -0.62 4.01
C LEU A 45 5.79 -1.67 3.20
N MET A 46 5.95 -1.46 1.88
CA MET A 46 6.74 -2.34 1.02
C MET A 46 8.21 -2.43 1.47
N LYS A 47 8.78 -1.35 2.02
CA LYS A 47 10.16 -1.31 2.54
C LYS A 47 10.29 -1.94 3.93
N VAL A 48 9.29 -1.80 4.80
CA VAL A 48 9.31 -2.41 6.15
C VAL A 48 9.12 -3.92 6.07
N LEU A 49 8.33 -4.39 5.10
CA LEU A 49 8.06 -5.80 4.87
C LEU A 49 9.08 -6.44 3.90
N SER A 50 10.19 -5.77 3.59
CA SER A 50 11.22 -6.26 2.66
C SER A 50 12.01 -7.41 3.25
#